data_AF-A0A961P5T3-F1
#
_entry.id   AF-A0A961P5T3-F1
#
_cell.length_a   1.000
_cell.length_b   1.000
_cell.length_c   1.000
_cell.angle_alpha   90.00
_cell.angle_beta   90.00
_cell.angle_gamma   90.00
#
_symmetry.space_group_name_H-M   'P 1'
#
loop_
_entity.id
_entity.type
_entity.pdbx_description
1 polymer ?
#
loop_
_entity_poly.entity_id
_entity_poly.type
_entity_poly.pdbx_seq_one_letter_code
_entity_poly.pdbx_strand_id
1 'polypeptide(L)' 'MTKYDETWVREEEAKRKWMAENGLYREEDEHSSCGVGLVVSVDGKASRGVVVAGIKALRAVWHRGAVDADGKTGDGA' A
#
# COMPACT_ATOMS: atom_id res chain seq x y z
N MET A 1 -4.94 -13.02 -15.60
CA MET A 1 -4.35 -14.12 -14.82
C MET A 1 -2.85 -13.92 -14.82
N THR A 2 -2.28 -13.54 -13.68
CA THR A 2 -0.83 -13.53 -13.48
C THR A 2 -0.31 -14.97 -13.60
N LYS A 3 0.66 -15.21 -14.49
CA LYS A 3 1.35 -16.50 -14.58
C LYS A 3 2.35 -16.57 -13.44
N TYR A 4 2.36 -17.68 -12.72
CA TYR A 4 3.38 -17.99 -11.72
C TYR A 4 4.73 -18.23 -12.42
N ASP A 5 5.79 -17.60 -11.92
CA ASP A 5 7.15 -17.72 -12.43
C ASP A 5 8.07 -18.27 -11.33
N GLU A 6 8.42 -19.54 -11.44
CA GLU A 6 9.29 -20.25 -10.50
C GLU A 6 10.71 -19.69 -10.44
N THR A 7 11.19 -19.10 -11.53
CA THR A 7 12.54 -18.52 -11.59
C THR A 7 12.57 -17.25 -10.76
N TRP A 8 11.58 -16.39 -10.96
CA TRP A 8 11.43 -15.17 -10.19
C TRP A 8 11.32 -15.44 -8.68
N VAL A 9 10.54 -16.45 -8.27
CA VAL A 9 10.41 -16.81 -6.84
C VAL A 9 11.76 -17.19 -6.24
N ARG A 10 12.52 -18.06 -6.92
CA ARG A 10 13.84 -18.51 -6.43
C ARG A 10 14.84 -17.36 -6.31
N GLU A 11 14.85 -16.46 -7.28
CA GLU A 11 15.75 -15.29 -7.26
C GLU A 11 15.40 -14.33 -6.13
N GLU A 12 14.11 -14.08 -5.89
CA GLU A 12 13.63 -13.18 -4.84
C GLU A 12 13.92 -13.76 -3.44
N GLU A 13 13.72 -15.07 -3.22
CA GLU A 13 14.08 -15.75 -1.98
C GLU A 13 15.59 -15.66 -1.68
N ALA A 14 16.43 -15.90 -2.68
CA ALA A 14 17.89 -15.79 -2.53
C ALA A 14 18.32 -14.36 -2.18
N LYS A 15 17.70 -13.35 -2.82
CA LYS A 15 17.95 -11.94 -2.55
C LYS A 15 17.54 -11.55 -1.14
N ARG A 16 16.34 -11.94 -0.68
CA ARG A 16 15.86 -11.67 0.69
C ARG A 16 16.78 -12.28 1.73
N LYS A 17 17.18 -13.53 1.53
CA LYS A 17 18.15 -14.21 2.40
C LYS A 17 19.47 -13.44 2.49
N TRP A 18 20.03 -13.04 1.36
CA TRP A 18 21.27 -12.27 1.34
C TRP A 18 21.12 -10.93 2.06
N MET A 19 20.02 -10.20 1.85
CA MET A 19 19.75 -8.93 2.54
C MET A 19 19.59 -9.11 4.06
N ALA A 20 19.00 -10.22 4.50
CA ALA A 20 18.86 -10.53 5.93
C ALA A 20 20.21 -10.90 6.58
N GLU A 21 21.09 -11.59 5.86
CA GLU A 21 22.42 -11.98 6.37
C GLU A 21 23.44 -10.83 6.34
N ASN A 22 23.26 -9.85 5.44
CA ASN A 22 24.28 -8.83 5.15
C ASN A 22 23.79 -7.38 5.33
N GLY A 23 22.58 -7.16 5.86
CA GLY A 23 21.96 -5.85 5.99
C GLY A 23 21.04 -5.72 7.21
N LEU A 24 20.26 -4.64 7.25
CA LEU A 24 19.25 -4.37 8.29
C LEU A 24 17.85 -4.90 7.90
N TYR A 25 17.74 -5.59 6.77
CA TYR A 25 16.48 -6.14 6.31
C TYR A 25 16.04 -7.32 7.19
N ARG A 26 14.77 -7.34 7.56
CA ARG A 26 14.11 -8.44 8.26
C ARG A 26 12.77 -8.70 7.58
N GLU A 27 12.55 -9.93 7.12
CA GLU A 27 11.34 -10.26 6.36
C GLU A 27 10.08 -10.09 7.20
N GLU A 28 10.17 -10.29 8.51
CA GLU A 28 9.07 -10.08 9.46
C GLU A 28 8.67 -8.60 9.64
N ASP A 29 9.55 -7.66 9.29
CA ASP A 29 9.27 -6.22 9.36
C ASP A 29 8.70 -5.68 8.04
N GLU A 30 8.69 -6.48 6.96
CA GLU A 30 8.17 -6.09 5.65
C GLU A 30 6.64 -5.96 5.66
N HIS A 31 6.13 -4.78 5.30
CA HIS A 31 4.69 -4.52 5.24
C HIS A 31 4.33 -3.48 4.20
N SER A 32 3.13 -3.57 3.64
CA SER A 32 2.63 -2.57 2.68
C SER A 32 2.18 -1.28 3.40
N SER A 33 2.86 -0.18 3.09
CA SER A 33 2.69 1.12 3.77
C SER A 33 1.74 2.11 3.06
N CYS A 34 0.99 1.68 2.04
CA CYS A 34 -0.02 2.52 1.38
C CYS A 34 -1.38 1.80 1.28
N GLY A 35 -2.44 2.56 0.97
CA GLY A 35 -3.80 2.04 0.81
C GLY A 35 -4.43 2.47 -0.51
N VAL A 36 -5.23 1.59 -1.09
CA VAL A 36 -6.11 1.88 -2.24
C VAL A 36 -7.53 1.42 -1.91
N GLY A 37 -8.54 2.13 -2.41
CA GLY A 37 -9.94 1.79 -2.20
C GLY A 37 -10.83 2.31 -3.32
N LEU A 38 -12.02 1.70 -3.45
CA LEU A 38 -13.01 2.08 -4.45
C LEU A 38 -14.38 2.22 -3.79
N VAL A 39 -15.08 3.31 -4.11
CA VAL A 39 -16.49 3.50 -3.74
C VAL A 39 -17.29 3.64 -5.02
N VAL A 40 -18.39 2.88 -5.11
CA VAL A 40 -19.26 2.85 -6.30
C VAL A 40 -20.72 2.89 -5.88
N SER A 41 -21.56 3.56 -6.68
CA SER A 41 -23.01 3.42 -6.57
C SER A 41 -23.46 2.20 -7.36
N VAL A 42 -24.02 1.19 -6.68
CA VAL A 42 -24.41 -0.08 -7.32
C VAL A 42 -25.55 0.11 -8.34
N ASP A 43 -26.38 1.14 -8.15
CA ASP A 43 -27.45 1.50 -9.08
C ASP A 43 -26.98 2.35 -10.27
N GLY A 44 -25.67 2.65 -10.34
CA GLY A 44 -25.05 3.42 -11.42
C GLY A 44 -25.35 4.92 -11.42
N LYS A 45 -26.11 5.43 -10.44
CA LYS A 45 -26.48 6.85 -10.40
C LYS A 45 -25.36 7.70 -9.81
N ALA A 46 -25.07 8.82 -10.46
CA ALA A 46 -24.13 9.80 -9.94
C ALA A 46 -24.67 10.43 -8.66
N SER A 47 -23.83 10.49 -7.62
CA SER A 47 -24.17 11.12 -6.34
C SER A 47 -22.93 11.70 -5.67
N ARG A 48 -23.10 12.87 -5.04
CA ARG A 48 -22.06 13.46 -4.18
C ARG A 48 -21.70 12.56 -2.99
N GLY A 49 -22.59 11.64 -2.61
CA GLY A 49 -22.34 10.65 -1.55
C GLY A 49 -21.12 9.78 -1.83
N VAL A 50 -20.87 9.40 -3.09
CA VAL A 50 -19.68 8.61 -3.48
C VAL A 50 -18.39 9.38 -3.19
N VAL A 51 -18.35 10.67 -3.55
CA VAL A 51 -17.20 11.55 -3.29
C VAL A 51 -16.97 11.76 -1.79
N VAL A 52 -18.05 11.98 -1.03
CA VAL A 52 -17.97 12.17 0.43
C VAL A 52 -17.43 10.91 1.11
N ALA A 53 -17.88 9.73 0.68
CA ALA A 53 -17.38 8.46 1.19
C ALA A 53 -15.89 8.24 0.83
N GLY A 54 -15.47 8.58 -0.39
CA GLY A 54 -14.06 8.52 -0.79
C GLY A 54 -13.16 9.41 0.07
N ILE A 55 -13.56 10.67 0.31
CA ILE A 55 -12.82 11.59 1.20
C ILE A 55 -12.76 11.04 2.63
N LYS A 56 -13.87 10.47 3.13
CA LYS A 56 -13.89 9.86 4.46
C LYS A 56 -12.91 8.69 4.57
N ALA A 57 -12.79 7.88 3.52
CA ALA A 57 -11.83 6.78 3.48
C ALA A 57 -10.38 7.28 3.51
N LEU A 58 -10.03 8.29 2.70
CA LEU A 58 -8.68 8.88 2.67
C LEU A 58 -8.27 9.49 4.02
N ARG A 59 -9.23 10.00 4.80
CA ARG A 59 -8.96 10.50 6.17
C ARG A 59 -8.62 9.40 7.18
N ALA A 60 -8.80 8.13 6.84
CA ALA A 60 -8.60 7.00 7.75
C ALA A 60 -7.31 6.21 7.49
N VAL A 61 -6.46 6.61 6.53
CA VAL A 61 -5.25 5.84 6.14
C VAL A 61 -3.93 6.46 6.59
N TRP A 62 -3.94 7.59 7.29
CA TRP A 62 -2.74 8.31 7.73
C TRP A 62 -1.77 7.46 8.57
N HIS A 63 -2.26 6.44 9.30
CA HIS A 63 -1.44 5.53 10.11
C HIS A 63 -0.57 4.58 9.28
N ARG A 64 -0.73 4.57 7.95
CA ARG A 64 0.03 3.71 7.04
C ARG A 64 1.12 4.47 6.30
N GLY A 65 0.93 5.78 6.08
CA GLY A 65 1.88 6.61 5.35
C GLY A 65 3.03 7.12 6.23
N ALA A 66 4.12 7.54 5.60
CA ALA A 66 5.14 8.32 6.28
C ALA A 66 4.54 9.65 6.77
N VAL A 67 4.90 10.05 7.99
CA VAL A 67 4.49 11.34 8.58
C VAL A 67 5.72 12.22 8.69
N ASP A 68 5.71 13.36 8.00
CA ASP A 68 6.76 14.36 8.14
C ASP A 68 6.59 15.13 9.47
N ALA A 69 7.71 15.59 10.03
CA ALA A 69 7.74 16.32 11.29
C ALA A 69 7.00 17.67 11.22
N ASP A 70 6.81 18.23 10.02
CA ASP A 70 6.05 19.47 9.83
C ASP A 70 4.52 19.32 10.03
N GLY A 71 4.03 18.07 10.06
CA GLY A 71 2.61 17.73 10.19
C GLY A 71 1.73 18.13 8.99
N LYS A 72 2.34 18.45 7.84
CA LYS A 72 1.67 18.95 6.63
C LYS A 72 2.05 18.18 5.38
N THR A 73 3.31 17.79 5.26
CA THR A 73 3.86 17.15 4.08
C THR A 73 3.52 15.65 4.10
N GLY A 74 3.15 15.14 2.93
CA GLY A 74 2.94 13.72 2.67
C GLY A 74 3.26 13.42 1.20
N ASP A 75 3.51 12.15 0.89
CA ASP A 75 4.01 11.73 -0.43
C ASP A 75 2.95 11.83 -1.55
N GLY A 76 1.66 11.73 -1.20
CA GLY A 76 0.54 11.84 -2.13
C GLY A 76 -0.77 11.24 -1.59
N ALA A 77 -1.92 11.71 -2.11
CA ALA A 77 -3.26 11.25 -1.76
C ALA A 77 -4.25 11.38 -2.93
#